data_AF-A0A1B6HT48-F1
#
_entry.id   AF-A0A1B6HT48-F1
#
_cell.length_a   1.000
_cell.length_b   1.000
_cell.length_c   1.000
_cell.angle_alpha   90.00
_cell.angle_beta   90.00
_cell.angle_gamma   90.00
#
_symmetry.space_group_name_H-M   'P 1'
#
loop_
_entity.id
_entity.type
_entity.pdbx_description
1 polymer ?
#
loop_
_entity_poly.entity_id
_entity_poly.type
_entity_poly.pdbx_seq_one_letter_code
_entity_poly.pdbx_strand_id
1 'polypeptide(L)'
;KSLLVEHGGRTVRVRPLPIGIPYERFVELAEKAPRVVTSTSQKIILGVDRLDYTKGLVHRLRAFERLLEKHPEHIQMVTLLQIAVPSRTDVKEYQDLKEEMDQLVGRINGRFTTPNWSPIRYIYTLPAHPG
;
A
#
# COMPACT_ATOMS: atom_id res chain seq x y z
N LYS A 1 18.77 -20.72 16.28
CA LYS A 1 19.31 -22.09 16.12
C LYS A 1 19.67 -22.30 14.66
N SER A 2 20.93 -22.60 14.32
CA SER A 2 21.28 -23.06 12.98
C SER A 2 20.93 -24.54 12.88
N LEU A 3 20.23 -24.94 11.82
CA LEU A 3 19.90 -26.33 11.55
C LEU A 3 20.95 -26.88 10.57
N LEU A 4 21.53 -28.02 10.90
CA LEU A 4 22.35 -28.81 9.97
C LEU A 4 21.49 -29.96 9.47
N VAL A 5 21.46 -30.16 8.15
CA VAL A 5 20.69 -31.22 7.50
C VAL A 5 21.66 -32.06 6.69
N GLU A 6 21.69 -33.37 6.96
CA GLU A 6 22.42 -34.35 6.15
C GLU A 6 21.50 -34.87 5.04
N HIS A 7 21.92 -34.74 3.78
CA HIS A 7 21.18 -35.26 2.64
C HIS A 7 22.11 -35.63 1.49
N GLY A 8 22.00 -36.86 0.98
CA GLY A 8 22.80 -37.33 -0.17
C GLY A 8 24.32 -37.24 0.05
N GLY A 9 24.79 -37.46 1.28
CA GLY A 9 26.21 -37.33 1.64
C GLY A 9 26.71 -35.89 1.78
N ARG A 10 25.82 -34.89 1.80
CA ARG A 10 26.15 -33.48 2.00
C ARG A 10 25.53 -32.95 3.29
N THR A 11 26.32 -32.21 4.05
CA THR A 11 25.85 -31.36 5.15
C THR A 11 25.41 -30.00 4.63
N VAL A 12 24.15 -29.62 4.86
CA VAL A 12 23.60 -28.31 4.48
C VAL A 12 23.26 -27.52 5.74
N ARG A 13 23.73 -26.27 5.82
CA ARG A 13 23.43 -25.37 6.93
C ARG A 13 22.26 -24.45 6.57
N VAL A 14 21.17 -24.58 7.32
CA VAL A 14 19.95 -23.79 7.17
C VAL A 14 19.87 -22.77 8.31
N ARG A 15 19.69 -21.50 7.95
CA ARG A 15 19.58 -20.39 8.90
C ARG A 15 18.51 -19.39 8.44
N PRO A 16 17.67 -18.88 9.35
CA PRO A 16 16.86 -17.70 9.05
C PRO A 16 17.78 -16.48 8.98
N LEU A 17 17.69 -15.73 7.89
CA LEU A 17 18.41 -14.48 7.69
C LEU A 17 17.38 -13.42 7.27
N PRO A 18 16.79 -12.68 8.23
CA PRO A 18 15.81 -11.64 7.90
C PRO A 18 16.48 -10.51 7.12
N ILE A 19 15.82 -10.04 6.06
CA ILE A 19 16.31 -8.96 5.21
C ILE A 19 15.90 -7.62 5.82
N GLY A 20 16.83 -6.67 5.88
CA GLY A 20 16.61 -5.29 6.32
C GLY A 20 16.75 -4.28 5.17
N ILE A 21 16.74 -2.99 5.54
CA ILE A 21 17.01 -1.87 4.63
C ILE A 21 18.18 -1.03 5.18
N PRO A 22 18.91 -0.28 4.34
CA PRO A 22 19.89 0.72 4.80
C PRO A 22 19.16 1.89 5.47
N TYR A 23 18.85 1.73 6.76
CA TYR A 23 17.97 2.63 7.51
C TYR A 23 18.40 4.09 7.45
N GLU A 24 19.68 4.37 7.71
CA GLU A 24 20.24 5.73 7.76
C GLU A 24 20.07 6.44 6.42
N ARG A 25 20.30 5.72 5.31
CA ARG A 25 20.10 6.26 3.95
C ARG A 25 18.65 6.68 3.72
N PHE A 26 17.68 5.92 4.20
CA PHE A 26 16.26 6.26 4.02
C PHE A 26 15.84 7.46 4.89
N VAL A 27 16.41 7.61 6.08
CA VAL A 27 16.20 8.80 6.93
C VAL A 27 16.71 10.05 6.22
N GLU A 28 17.94 10.03 5.71
CA GLU A 28 18.52 11.17 4.99
C GLU A 28 17.70 11.56 3.74
N LEU A 29 17.21 10.56 3.00
CA LEU A 29 16.36 10.80 1.83
C LEU A 29 15.02 11.43 2.24
N ALA A 30 14.43 10.98 3.35
CA ALA A 30 13.16 11.53 3.85
C ALA A 30 13.30 12.98 4.33
N GLU A 31 14.41 13.32 4.99
CA GLU A 31 14.70 14.68 5.46
C GLU A 31 14.92 15.67 4.30
N LYS A 32 15.54 15.21 3.20
CA LYS A 32 15.79 16.00 1.99
C LYS A 32 14.58 16.05 1.05
N ALA A 33 13.61 15.16 1.23
CA ALA A 33 12.46 15.07 0.33
C ALA A 33 11.62 16.35 0.39
N PRO A 34 11.15 16.87 -0.76
CA PRO A 34 10.25 18.00 -0.76
C PRO A 34 8.94 17.62 -0.07
N ARG A 35 8.35 18.57 0.67
CA ARG A 35 7.01 18.37 1.22
C ARG A 35 6.00 18.35 0.08
N VAL A 36 5.42 17.18 -0.18
CA VAL A 36 4.41 16.97 -1.23
C VAL A 36 3.00 17.33 -0.74
N VAL A 37 2.79 17.32 0.58
CA VAL A 37 1.53 17.69 1.23
C VAL A 37 1.81 18.86 2.15
N THR A 38 1.47 20.06 1.69
CA THR A 38 1.86 21.32 2.36
C THR A 38 0.71 22.01 3.09
N SER A 39 -0.55 21.67 2.77
CA SER A 39 -1.71 22.42 3.26
C SER A 39 -3.01 21.61 3.18
N THR A 40 -3.13 20.57 4.01
CA THR A 40 -4.43 19.97 4.28
C THR A 40 -4.68 19.90 5.78
N SER A 41 -5.88 20.28 6.22
CA SER A 41 -6.37 20.03 7.58
C SER A 41 -6.65 18.54 7.82
N GLN A 42 -6.56 17.71 6.77
CA GLN A 42 -6.87 16.30 6.81
C GLN A 42 -5.66 15.47 7.23
N LYS A 43 -5.92 14.42 7.99
CA LYS A 43 -4.94 13.36 8.22
C LYS A 43 -4.87 12.47 6.98
N ILE A 44 -3.67 12.06 6.60
CA ILE A 44 -3.46 11.15 5.48
C ILE A 44 -3.08 9.77 6.02
N ILE A 45 -3.81 8.76 5.58
CA ILE A 45 -3.40 7.36 5.67
C ILE A 45 -2.71 7.03 4.35
N LEU A 46 -1.45 6.58 4.41
CA LEU A 46 -0.67 6.24 3.21
C LEU A 46 -0.52 4.72 3.09
N GLY A 47 -0.89 4.18 1.92
CA GLY A 47 -0.57 2.82 1.50
C GLY A 47 0.27 2.84 0.24
N VAL A 48 1.42 2.16 0.25
CA VAL A 48 2.29 2.00 -0.92
C VAL A 48 2.65 0.53 -1.06
N ASP A 49 2.10 -0.12 -2.08
CA ASP A 49 2.26 -1.55 -2.28
C ASP A 49 2.30 -1.86 -3.78
N ARG A 50 2.93 -2.97 -4.15
CA ARG A 50 2.64 -3.59 -5.45
C ARG A 50 1.20 -4.07 -5.46
N LEU A 51 0.54 -3.97 -6.60
CA LEU A 51 -0.74 -4.61 -6.83
C LEU A 51 -0.51 -6.12 -6.78
N ASP A 52 -0.74 -6.74 -5.63
CA ASP A 52 -0.44 -8.14 -5.34
C ASP A 52 -1.43 -8.63 -4.28
N TYR A 53 -2.07 -9.77 -4.53
CA TYR A 53 -3.17 -10.28 -3.70
C TYR A 53 -2.72 -10.62 -2.27
N THR A 54 -1.43 -10.82 -2.05
CA THR A 54 -0.86 -11.09 -0.71
C THR A 54 -0.81 -9.85 0.19
N LYS A 55 -1.03 -8.64 -0.35
CA LYS A 55 -0.90 -7.37 0.37
C LYS A 55 -2.17 -6.91 1.09
N GLY A 56 -3.28 -7.62 0.92
CA GLY A 56 -4.53 -7.32 1.62
C GLY A 56 -5.14 -5.96 1.24
N LEU A 57 -4.91 -5.48 0.02
CA LEU A 57 -5.34 -4.15 -0.44
C LEU A 57 -6.87 -3.97 -0.38
N VAL A 58 -7.61 -4.99 -0.82
CA VAL A 58 -9.09 -5.07 -0.70
C VAL A 58 -9.55 -4.91 0.74
N HIS A 59 -8.90 -5.63 1.66
CA HIS A 59 -9.23 -5.59 3.08
C HIS A 59 -8.98 -4.20 3.67
N ARG A 60 -7.90 -3.53 3.25
CA ARG A 60 -7.59 -2.15 3.66
C ARG A 60 -8.68 -1.17 3.20
N LEU A 61 -9.15 -1.27 1.96
CA LEU A 61 -10.24 -0.41 1.49
C LEU A 61 -11.55 -0.65 2.25
N ARG A 62 -11.92 -1.91 2.48
CA ARG A 62 -13.12 -2.27 3.25
C ARG A 62 -13.02 -1.80 4.71
N ALA A 63 -11.83 -1.88 5.30
CA ALA A 63 -11.59 -1.38 6.65
C ALA A 63 -11.71 0.16 6.71
N PHE A 64 -11.21 0.85 5.69
CA PHE A 64 -11.34 2.31 5.59
C PHE A 64 -12.81 2.73 5.37
N GLU A 65 -13.57 2.03 4.53
CA GLU A 65 -15.02 2.25 4.43
C GLU A 65 -15.70 2.07 5.79
N ARG A 66 -15.42 0.97 6.47
CA ARG A 66 -16.00 0.68 7.79
C ARG A 66 -15.64 1.73 8.84
N LEU A 67 -14.44 2.32 8.76
CA LEU A 67 -14.07 3.46 9.59
C LEU A 67 -15.03 4.63 9.35
N LEU A 68 -15.25 5.04 8.10
CA LEU A 68 -16.14 6.15 7.76
C LEU A 68 -17.61 5.87 8.13
N GLU A 69 -18.05 4.61 8.03
CA GLU A 69 -19.40 4.22 8.45
C GLU A 69 -19.62 4.30 9.96
N LYS A 70 -18.64 3.80 10.73
CA LYS A 70 -18.76 3.69 12.19
C LYS A 70 -18.37 4.98 12.91
N HIS A 71 -17.52 5.78 12.28
CA HIS A 71 -16.93 6.99 12.83
C HIS A 71 -17.11 8.15 11.83
N PRO A 72 -18.34 8.67 11.68
CA PRO A 72 -18.63 9.77 10.76
C PRO A 72 -17.82 11.05 11.07
N GLU A 73 -17.30 11.21 12.28
CA GLU A 73 -16.38 12.29 12.66
C GLU A 73 -15.09 12.33 11.82
N HIS A 74 -14.76 11.24 11.12
CA HIS A 74 -13.60 11.17 10.22
C HIS A 74 -13.91 11.56 8.77
N ILE A 75 -15.19 11.70 8.41
CA ILE A 75 -15.61 12.19 7.10
C ILE A 75 -15.06 13.60 6.91
N GLN A 76 -14.42 13.86 5.77
CA GLN A 76 -13.70 15.11 5.45
C GLN A 76 -12.49 15.45 6.33
N MET A 77 -12.18 14.61 7.33
CA MET A 77 -11.02 14.80 8.23
C MET A 77 -9.87 13.84 7.92
N VAL A 78 -10.13 12.71 7.26
CA VAL A 78 -9.13 11.69 6.94
C VAL A 78 -9.24 11.28 5.47
N THR A 79 -8.10 11.15 4.79
CA THR A 79 -8.04 10.68 3.40
C THR A 79 -7.10 9.50 3.28
N LEU A 80 -7.51 8.45 2.58
CA LEU A 80 -6.64 7.34 2.21
C LEU A 80 -5.95 7.64 0.87
N LEU A 81 -4.63 7.78 0.89
CA LEU A 81 -3.78 7.82 -0.30
C LEU A 81 -3.21 6.42 -0.55
N GLN A 82 -3.72 5.73 -1.56
CA GLN A 82 -3.24 4.40 -1.95
C GLN A 82 -2.49 4.48 -3.27
N ILE A 83 -1.18 4.22 -3.24
CA ILE A 83 -0.34 4.03 -4.41
C ILE A 83 -0.21 2.53 -4.65
N ALA A 84 -0.73 2.06 -5.80
CA ALA A 84 -0.60 0.68 -6.24
C ALA A 84 0.36 0.62 -7.43
N VAL A 85 1.49 -0.06 -7.24
CA VAL A 85 2.50 -0.25 -8.27
C VAL A 85 2.11 -1.45 -9.15
N PRO A 86 1.97 -1.30 -10.48
CA PRO A 86 1.68 -2.40 -11.39
C PRO A 86 2.61 -3.61 -11.17
N SER A 87 2.05 -4.81 -11.19
CA SER A 87 2.81 -6.05 -11.10
C SER A 87 2.10 -7.16 -11.87
N ARG A 88 2.86 -7.97 -12.63
CA ARG A 88 2.37 -9.16 -13.34
C ARG A 88 1.05 -8.91 -14.10
N THR A 89 1.02 -7.84 -14.90
CA THR A 89 -0.20 -7.33 -15.55
C THR A 89 -0.79 -8.29 -16.60
N ASP A 90 -0.01 -9.28 -17.01
CA ASP A 90 -0.37 -10.37 -17.91
C ASP A 90 -1.03 -11.57 -17.19
N VAL A 91 -1.05 -11.57 -15.86
CA VAL A 91 -1.62 -12.66 -15.04
C VAL A 91 -3.06 -12.31 -14.64
N LYS A 92 -3.98 -13.25 -14.87
CA LYS A 92 -5.44 -13.04 -14.67
C LYS A 92 -5.78 -12.61 -13.25
N GLU A 93 -5.20 -13.24 -12.24
CA GLU A 93 -5.45 -12.94 -10.83
C GLU A 93 -5.04 -11.51 -10.45
N TYR A 94 -4.04 -10.95 -11.12
CA TYR A 94 -3.62 -9.56 -10.91
C TYR A 94 -4.55 -8.57 -11.62
N GLN A 95 -5.11 -8.95 -12.77
CA GLN A 95 -6.14 -8.18 -13.47
C GLN A 95 -7.44 -8.15 -12.66
N ASP A 96 -7.87 -9.30 -12.13
CA ASP A 96 -9.06 -9.42 -11.30
C ASP A 96 -8.93 -8.60 -10.01
N LEU A 97 -7.75 -8.63 -9.38
CA LEU A 97 -7.45 -7.78 -8.22
C LEU A 97 -7.51 -6.28 -8.58
N LYS A 98 -7.02 -5.89 -9.76
CA LYS A 98 -7.10 -4.50 -10.21
C LYS A 98 -8.55 -4.07 -10.37
N GLU A 99 -9.36 -4.91 -11.01
CA GLU A 99 -10.77 -4.64 -11.24
C GLU A 99 -11.54 -4.54 -9.91
N GLU A 100 -11.32 -5.47 -8.98
CA GLU A 100 -11.95 -5.41 -7.65
C GLU A 100 -11.54 -4.11 -6.91
N MET A 101 -10.27 -3.70 -7.04
CA MET A 101 -9.81 -2.45 -6.45
C MET A 101 -10.51 -1.24 -7.04
N ASP A 102 -10.60 -1.15 -8.37
CA ASP A 102 -11.26 -0.03 -9.06
C ASP A 102 -12.74 0.06 -8.67
N GLN A 103 -13.44 -1.07 -8.65
CA GLN A 103 -14.84 -1.14 -8.26
C GLN A 103 -15.05 -0.68 -6.81
N LEU A 104 -14.21 -1.15 -5.88
CA LEU A 104 -14.31 -0.75 -4.47
C LEU A 104 -13.99 0.73 -4.27
N VAL A 105 -12.92 1.25 -4.88
CA VAL A 105 -12.58 2.67 -4.81
C VAL A 105 -13.73 3.51 -5.36
N GLY A 106 -14.24 3.16 -6.55
CA GLY A 106 -15.37 3.86 -7.18
C GLY A 106 -16.61 3.85 -6.29
N ARG A 107 -16.98 2.70 -5.72
CA ARG A 107 -18.13 2.55 -4.82
C ARG A 107 -17.99 3.39 -3.55
N ILE A 108 -16.83 3.31 -2.88
CA ILE A 108 -16.58 4.04 -1.62
C ILE A 108 -16.54 5.55 -1.90
N ASN A 109 -15.82 5.99 -2.94
CA ASN A 109 -15.79 7.39 -3.32
C ASN A 109 -17.19 7.89 -3.70
N GLY A 110 -17.97 7.13 -4.47
CA GLY A 110 -19.34 7.50 -4.84
C GLY A 110 -20.28 7.69 -3.65
N ARG A 111 -20.03 6.99 -2.54
CA ARG A 111 -20.84 7.08 -1.32
C ARG A 111 -20.47 8.26 -0.42
N PHE A 112 -19.18 8.58 -0.28
CA PHE A 112 -18.71 9.53 0.74
C PHE A 112 -18.10 10.83 0.19
N THR A 113 -17.81 10.91 -1.11
CA THR A 113 -17.24 12.13 -1.71
C THR A 113 -18.14 13.34 -1.47
N THR A 114 -17.53 14.47 -1.11
CA THR A 114 -18.16 15.78 -1.06
C THR A 114 -17.50 16.70 -2.11
N PRO A 115 -18.06 17.88 -2.41
CA PRO A 115 -17.45 18.81 -3.38
C PRO A 115 -15.99 19.16 -3.08
N ASN A 116 -15.57 19.11 -1.82
CA ASN A 116 -14.24 19.52 -1.37
C ASN A 116 -13.37 18.36 -0.88
N TRP A 117 -13.85 17.11 -0.94
CA TRP A 117 -13.13 15.98 -0.39
C TRP A 117 -13.47 14.67 -1.08
N SER A 118 -12.42 13.92 -1.43
CA SER A 118 -12.51 12.54 -1.87
C SER A 118 -11.88 11.63 -0.80
N PRO A 119 -12.59 10.59 -0.34
CA PRO A 119 -12.13 9.76 0.78
C PRO A 119 -10.92 8.90 0.39
N ILE A 120 -10.86 8.42 -0.86
CA ILE A 120 -9.75 7.62 -1.37
C ILE A 120 -9.14 8.27 -2.61
N ARG A 121 -7.86 8.63 -2.50
CA ARG A 121 -7.01 8.96 -3.64
C ARG A 121 -6.23 7.71 -4.05
N TYR A 122 -6.66 7.08 -5.14
CA TYR A 122 -6.05 5.87 -5.68
C TYR A 122 -5.17 6.22 -6.89
N ILE A 123 -3.89 5.86 -6.83
CA ILE A 123 -2.92 6.08 -7.90
C ILE A 123 -2.37 4.73 -8.34
N TYR A 124 -2.63 4.36 -9.60
CA TYR A 124 -2.04 3.19 -10.24
C TYR A 124 -0.93 3.63 -11.18
N THR A 125 0.32 3.55 -10.73
CA THR A 125 1.47 3.98 -11.52
C THR A 125 2.76 3.29 -11.09
N LEU A 126 3.73 3.20 -11.99
CA LEU A 126 5.10 2.88 -11.62
C LEU A 126 5.70 4.12 -10.92
N PRO A 127 6.44 3.94 -9.81
CA PRO A 127 7.22 5.04 -9.25
C PRO A 127 8.15 5.56 -10.34
N ALA A 128 8.14 6.87 -10.58
CA ALA A 128 9.12 7.48 -11.47
C ALA A 128 10.51 7.13 -10.94
N HIS A 129 11.40 6.63 -11.80
CA HIS A 129 12.82 6.54 -11.46
C HIS A 129 13.36 7.97 -11.36
N PRO A 130 13.88 8.41 -10.19
CA PRO A 130 14.71 9.59 -10.17
C PRO A 130 16.03 9.18 -10.82
N GLY A 131 16.24 9.65 -12.05
CA GLY A 131 17.57 9.69 -12.65
C GLY A 131 18.50 10.60 -11.87
#